data_AF-A0AAE0KBG6-F1
#
_entry.id   AF-A0AAE0KBG6-F1
#
_cell.length_a   1.000
_cell.length_b   1.000
_cell.length_c   1.000
_cell.angle_alpha   90.00
_cell.angle_beta   90.00
_cell.angle_gamma   90.00
#
_symmetry.space_group_name_H-M   'P 1'
#
loop_
_entity.id
_entity.type
_entity.pdbx_description
1 polymer ?
#
loop_
_entity_poly.entity_id
_entity_poly.type
_entity_poly.pdbx_seq_one_letter_code
_entity_poly.pdbx_strand_id
1 'polypeptide(L)'
;MGFQHHSTPKKAGLRATHGFLKAKGIEHFKTDLFKHFGVGKSRGYEIINEPEEFNERTFHSSFRETRGRKKLFDSEALATIEKFLESNGFDGRTVPYEALPAAAGLDINPPPSARTVRRAVGSLWGVSGGLHGGVF
;
A
#
# COMPACT_ATOMS: atom_id res chain seq x y z
N MET A 1 33.95 1.40 1.36
CA MET A 1 33.26 0.85 2.56
C MET A 1 31.96 0.19 2.12
N GLY A 2 31.77 -1.11 2.41
CA GLY A 2 30.51 -1.81 2.16
C GLY A 2 29.50 -1.52 3.26
N PHE A 3 28.27 -1.16 2.91
CA PHE A 3 27.19 -0.95 3.87
C PHE A 3 26.79 -2.31 4.46
N GLN A 4 26.93 -2.48 5.78
CA GLN A 4 26.37 -3.65 6.46
C GLN A 4 24.84 -3.57 6.36
N HIS A 5 24.26 -4.46 5.56
CA HIS A 5 22.83 -4.55 5.39
C HIS A 5 22.23 -5.15 6.66
N HIS A 6 21.77 -4.30 7.58
CA HIS A 6 21.07 -4.77 8.77
C HIS A 6 19.75 -5.41 8.36
N SER A 7 19.55 -6.66 8.77
CA SER A 7 18.34 -7.42 8.47
C SER A 7 17.09 -6.71 9.03
N THR A 8 16.00 -6.71 8.26
CA THR A 8 14.68 -6.16 8.62
C THR A 8 14.17 -6.50 10.03
N PRO A 9 14.37 -7.72 10.60
CA PRO A 9 13.95 -8.02 11.96
C PRO A 9 14.77 -7.28 13.04
N LYS A 10 16.06 -6.98 12.81
CA LYS A 10 16.87 -6.23 13.78
C LYS A 10 16.41 -4.79 13.90
N LYS A 11 16.07 -4.17 12.76
CA LYS A 11 15.53 -2.81 12.68
C LYS A 11 14.19 -2.71 13.42
N ALA A 12 13.28 -3.64 13.13
CA ALA A 12 11.97 -3.69 13.78
C ALA A 12 12.08 -3.94 15.29
N GLY A 13 12.95 -4.88 15.71
CA GLY A 13 13.20 -5.17 17.12
C GLY A 13 13.71 -3.94 17.88
N LEU A 14 14.70 -3.24 17.34
CA LEU A 14 15.26 -2.03 17.96
C LEU A 14 14.20 -0.93 18.14
N ARG A 15 13.34 -0.72 17.15
CA ARG A 15 12.22 0.24 17.25
C ARG A 15 11.19 -0.17 18.29
N ALA A 16 10.74 -1.42 18.25
CA ALA A 16 9.75 -1.94 19.19
C ALA A 16 10.25 -1.80 20.63
N THR A 17 11.53 -2.13 20.87
CA THR A 17 12.14 -2.05 22.21
C THR A 17 12.27 -0.60 22.67
N HIS A 18 12.74 0.31 21.81
CA HIS A 18 12.80 1.74 22.12
C HIS A 18 11.41 2.34 22.40
N GLY A 19 10.41 1.99 21.57
CA GLY A 19 9.02 2.41 21.74
C GLY A 19 8.42 1.90 23.05
N PHE A 20 8.64 0.63 23.38
CA PHE A 20 8.19 0.02 24.63
C PHE A 20 8.81 0.70 25.86
N LEU A 21 10.13 0.91 25.87
CA LEU A 21 10.83 1.55 26.98
C LEU A 21 10.37 3.00 27.17
N LYS A 22 10.17 3.73 26.07
CA LYS A 22 9.61 5.09 26.09
C LYS A 22 8.18 5.10 26.64
N ALA A 23 7.34 4.17 26.21
CA ALA A 23 5.95 4.06 26.68
C ALA A 23 5.86 3.69 28.17
N LYS A 24 6.83 2.92 28.68
CA LYS A 24 6.95 2.57 30.10
C LYS A 24 7.66 3.63 30.94
N GLY A 25 8.16 4.71 30.34
CA GLY A 25 8.90 5.76 31.04
C GLY A 25 10.25 5.29 31.61
N ILE A 26 10.81 4.20 31.08
CA ILE A 26 12.08 3.66 31.55
C ILE A 26 13.20 4.45 30.88
N GLU A 27 13.97 5.20 31.67
CA GLU A 27 15.17 5.86 31.19
C GLU A 27 16.20 4.81 30.75
N HIS A 28 16.73 4.99 29.55
CA HIS A 28 17.69 4.07 28.96
C HIS A 28 18.61 4.82 28.02
N PHE A 29 19.87 4.38 27.95
CA PHE A 29 20.81 4.90 26.97
C PHE A 29 20.55 4.25 25.61
N LYS A 30 20.22 5.08 24.61
CA LYS A 30 20.02 4.62 23.21
C LYS A 30 21.24 3.84 22.69
N THR A 31 22.43 4.19 23.14
CA THR A 31 23.68 3.51 22.78
C THR A 31 23.73 2.05 23.24
N ASP A 32 23.09 1.71 24.36
CA ASP A 32 23.08 0.34 24.88
C ASP A 32 22.08 -0.53 24.11
N LEU A 33 20.94 0.04 23.71
CA LEU A 33 20.05 -0.60 22.73
C LEU A 33 20.79 -0.89 21.42
N PHE A 34 21.56 0.07 20.90
CA PHE A 34 22.29 -0.12 19.66
C PHE A 34 23.31 -1.26 19.75
N LYS A 35 24.05 -1.33 20.86
CA LYS A 35 24.98 -2.44 21.13
C LYS A 35 24.26 -3.78 21.23
N HIS A 36 23.13 -3.84 21.94
CA HIS A 36 22.33 -5.06 22.10
C HIS A 36 21.88 -5.64 20.74
N PHE A 37 21.46 -4.78 19.81
CA PHE A 37 21.04 -5.20 18.47
C PHE A 37 22.21 -5.31 17.46
N GLY A 38 23.44 -4.98 17.87
CA GLY A 38 24.63 -4.98 16.99
C GLY A 38 24.54 -3.94 15.87
N VAL A 39 23.96 -2.77 16.16
CA VAL A 39 23.79 -1.66 15.21
C VAL A 39 24.77 -0.54 15.56
N GLY A 40 25.44 0.02 14.56
CA GLY A 40 26.33 1.18 14.75
C GLY A 40 25.54 2.43 15.20
N LYS A 41 26.18 3.34 15.94
CA LYS A 41 25.51 4.54 16.50
C LYS A 41 24.75 5.35 15.44
N SER A 42 25.40 5.72 14.34
CA SER A 42 24.78 6.51 13.27
C SER A 42 23.52 5.82 12.72
N ARG A 43 23.62 4.52 12.43
CA ARG A 43 22.49 3.73 11.90
C ARG A 43 21.39 3.52 12.94
N GLY A 44 21.74 3.39 14.21
CA GLY A 44 20.77 3.27 15.30
C GLY A 44 19.90 4.53 15.43
N TYR A 45 20.50 5.71 15.32
CA TYR A 45 19.77 6.97 15.31
C TYR A 45 18.90 7.14 14.07
N GLU A 46 19.41 6.79 12.88
CA GLU A 46 18.59 6.76 11.66
C GLU A 46 17.34 5.90 11.86
N ILE A 47 17.50 4.67 12.35
CA ILE A 47 16.39 3.73 12.55
C ILE A 47 15.35 4.26 13.53
N ILE A 48 15.75 4.80 14.67
CA ILE A 48 14.79 5.32 15.67
C ILE A 48 14.07 6.56 15.17
N ASN A 49 14.72 7.37 14.33
CA ASN A 49 14.18 8.64 13.85
C ASN A 49 13.40 8.54 12.54
N GLU A 50 13.47 7.43 11.77
CA GLU A 50 12.63 7.37 10.56
C GLU A 50 11.13 7.30 10.92
N PRO A 51 10.26 7.92 10.11
CA PRO A 51 8.82 7.94 10.34
C PRO A 51 8.19 6.54 10.41
N GLU A 52 7.10 6.43 11.18
CA GLU A 52 6.23 5.24 11.28
C GLU A 52 5.70 4.79 9.89
N GLU A 53 5.56 5.71 8.94
CA GLU A 53 5.13 5.40 7.56
C GLU A 53 6.11 4.47 6.83
N PHE A 54 7.38 4.41 7.24
CA PHE A 54 8.41 3.51 6.69
C PHE A 54 8.60 2.25 7.53
N ASN A 55 7.66 1.97 8.45
CA ASN A 55 7.71 0.85 9.39
C ASN A 55 7.04 -0.43 8.82
N GLU A 56 6.37 -0.32 7.67
CA GLU A 56 5.86 -1.49 6.95
C GLU A 56 7.02 -2.37 6.47
N ARG A 57 6.94 -3.67 6.76
CA ARG A 57 7.91 -4.68 6.29
C ARG A 57 8.07 -4.70 4.76
N THR A 58 7.04 -4.23 4.05
CA THR A 58 6.96 -4.12 2.60
C THR A 58 7.73 -2.91 2.05
N PHE A 59 8.05 -1.95 2.90
CA PHE A 59 8.68 -0.70 2.50
C PHE A 59 10.21 -0.82 2.62
N HIS A 60 10.86 -1.17 1.51
CA HIS A 60 12.31 -1.36 1.46
C HIS A 60 13.09 -0.05 1.24
N SER A 61 12.43 1.04 0.87
CA SER A 61 13.06 2.35 0.64
C SER A 61 12.94 3.26 1.87
N SER A 62 13.95 4.10 2.10
CA SER A 62 13.92 5.14 3.15
C SER A 62 13.17 6.41 2.73
N PHE A 63 12.61 6.41 1.52
CA PHE A 63 11.86 7.53 0.94
C PHE A 63 10.63 6.98 0.24
N ARG A 64 9.56 7.78 0.23
CA ARG A 64 8.33 7.41 -0.47
C ARG A 64 8.60 7.48 -1.98
N GLU A 65 8.64 6.32 -2.63
CA GLU A 65 8.87 6.26 -4.08
C GLU A 65 7.75 7.00 -4.80
N THR A 66 8.05 8.18 -5.34
CA THR A 66 7.13 8.98 -6.17
C THR A 66 7.22 8.63 -7.65
N ARG A 67 8.15 7.73 -8.00
CA ARG A 67 8.39 7.27 -9.37
C ARG A 67 7.39 6.18 -9.71
N GLY A 68 6.60 6.41 -10.76
CA GLY A 68 5.64 5.43 -11.26
C GLY A 68 4.52 6.10 -12.06
N ARG A 69 3.86 5.32 -12.93
CA ARG A 69 2.66 5.77 -13.63
C ARG A 69 1.53 5.89 -12.61
N LYS A 70 0.95 7.08 -12.48
CA LYS A 70 -0.25 7.29 -11.65
C LYS A 70 -1.35 6.32 -12.09
N LYS A 71 -2.08 5.76 -11.11
CA LYS A 71 -3.24 4.91 -11.40
C LYS A 71 -4.25 5.73 -12.20
N LEU A 72 -4.82 5.12 -13.23
CA LEU A 72 -5.87 5.75 -14.05
C LEU A 72 -7.19 5.89 -13.29
N PHE A 73 -7.43 4.98 -12.34
CA PHE A 73 -8.58 5.01 -11.45
C PHE A 73 -8.14 5.43 -10.06
N ASP A 74 -8.79 6.47 -9.55
CA ASP A 74 -8.70 6.83 -8.14
C ASP A 74 -9.66 5.97 -7.30
N SER A 75 -9.48 5.94 -5.98
CA SER A 75 -10.33 5.15 -5.08
C SER A 75 -11.81 5.57 -5.15
N GLU A 76 -12.08 6.86 -5.31
CA GLU A 76 -13.45 7.38 -5.43
C GLU A 76 -14.12 6.93 -6.72
N ALA A 77 -13.38 6.98 -7.83
CA ALA A 77 -13.85 6.49 -9.13
C ALA A 77 -14.18 4.98 -9.07
N LEU A 78 -13.39 4.20 -8.34
CA LEU A 78 -13.66 2.77 -8.15
C LEU A 78 -14.92 2.52 -7.32
N ALA A 79 -15.16 3.30 -6.27
CA ALA A 79 -16.37 3.19 -5.47
C ALA A 79 -17.65 3.55 -6.27
N THR A 80 -17.56 4.52 -7.19
CA THR A 80 -18.67 4.86 -8.08
C THR A 80 -18.99 3.72 -9.06
N ILE A 81 -17.96 3.07 -9.61
CA ILE A 81 -18.14 1.90 -10.50
C ILE A 81 -18.73 0.72 -9.72
N GLU A 82 -18.26 0.47 -8.49
CA GLU A 82 -18.79 -0.59 -7.63
C GLU A 82 -20.28 -0.38 -7.32
N LYS A 83 -20.67 0.82 -6.88
CA LYS A 83 -22.09 1.17 -6.65
C LYS A 83 -22.95 0.99 -7.91
N PHE A 84 -22.42 1.35 -9.08
CA PHE A 84 -23.12 1.16 -10.35
C PHE A 84 -23.35 -0.33 -10.64
N LEU A 85 -22.35 -1.18 -10.39
CA LEU A 85 -22.44 -2.62 -10.58
C LEU A 85 -23.38 -3.29 -9.58
N GLU A 86 -23.39 -2.86 -8.32
CA GLU A 86 -24.34 -3.35 -7.32
C GLU A 86 -25.79 -2.97 -7.66
N SER A 87 -26.00 -1.77 -8.18
CA SER A 87 -27.33 -1.25 -8.50
C SER A 87 -27.91 -1.84 -9.80
N ASN A 88 -27.07 -2.12 -10.79
CA ASN A 88 -27.51 -2.53 -12.13
C ASN A 88 -27.17 -3.99 -12.48
N GLY A 89 -26.32 -4.67 -11.71
CA GLY A 89 -25.88 -6.03 -11.98
C GLY A 89 -26.97 -7.10 -11.82
N PHE A 90 -28.10 -6.76 -11.21
CA PHE A 90 -29.23 -7.69 -11.04
C PHE A 90 -30.12 -7.81 -12.29
N ASP A 91 -30.10 -6.81 -13.19
CA ASP A 91 -31.07 -6.67 -14.28
C ASP A 91 -30.62 -7.33 -15.61
N GLY A 92 -29.54 -8.11 -15.59
CA GLY A 92 -29.04 -8.90 -16.73
C GLY A 92 -28.50 -8.08 -17.91
N ARG A 93 -28.16 -6.81 -17.71
CA ARG A 93 -27.70 -5.88 -18.76
C ARG A 93 -26.18 -5.77 -18.83
N THR A 94 -25.57 -6.55 -19.73
CA THR A 94 -24.10 -6.64 -19.84
C THR A 94 -23.48 -5.36 -20.38
N VAL A 95 -22.81 -4.61 -19.51
CA VAL A 95 -22.03 -3.44 -19.90
C VAL A 95 -20.59 -3.87 -20.23
N PRO A 96 -20.09 -3.61 -21.46
CA PRO A 96 -18.70 -3.93 -21.77
C PRO A 96 -17.75 -3.08 -20.91
N TYR A 97 -16.65 -3.69 -20.47
CA TYR A 97 -15.68 -3.05 -19.55
C TYR A 97 -15.20 -1.66 -20.02
N GLU A 98 -15.10 -1.41 -21.33
CA GLU A 98 -14.65 -0.12 -21.88
C GLU A 98 -15.68 0.99 -21.68
N ALA A 99 -16.96 0.63 -21.73
CA ALA A 99 -18.07 1.57 -21.51
C ALA A 99 -18.44 1.70 -20.04
N LEU A 100 -17.94 0.81 -19.17
CA LEU A 100 -18.30 0.77 -17.75
C LEU A 100 -18.01 2.09 -17.00
N PRO A 101 -16.86 2.77 -17.19
CA PRO A 101 -16.62 4.06 -16.54
C PRO A 101 -17.64 5.11 -17.01
N ALA A 102 -17.91 5.18 -18.30
CA ALA A 102 -18.88 6.13 -18.87
C ALA A 102 -20.31 5.85 -18.38
N ALA A 103 -20.70 4.56 -18.30
CA ALA A 103 -22.00 4.14 -17.77
C ALA A 103 -22.15 4.47 -16.28
N ALA A 104 -21.06 4.41 -15.51
CA ALA A 104 -21.00 4.86 -14.12
C ALA A 104 -20.90 6.39 -13.97
N GLY A 105 -20.94 7.15 -15.07
CA GLY A 105 -20.87 8.62 -15.06
C GLY A 105 -19.46 9.20 -14.89
N LEU A 106 -18.41 8.40 -15.13
CA LEU A 106 -17.01 8.81 -15.02
C LEU A 106 -16.43 9.12 -16.41
N ASP A 107 -15.98 10.35 -16.59
CA ASP A 107 -15.23 10.77 -17.78
C ASP A 107 -13.71 10.72 -17.49
N ILE A 108 -13.09 9.59 -17.82
CA ILE A 108 -11.67 9.33 -17.57
C ILE A 108 -10.88 9.57 -18.84
N ASN A 109 -9.96 10.54 -18.79
CA ASN A 109 -9.07 10.88 -19.89
C ASN A 109 -7.61 10.55 -19.55
N PRO A 110 -6.90 9.73 -20.36
CA PRO A 110 -7.35 9.06 -21.58
C PRO A 110 -8.32 7.89 -21.30
N PRO A 111 -9.17 7.52 -22.29
CA PRO A 111 -10.14 6.44 -22.12
C PRO A 111 -9.42 5.13 -21.75
N PRO A 112 -9.83 4.48 -20.64
CA PRO A 112 -9.18 3.28 -20.16
C PRO A 112 -9.54 2.07 -21.05
N SER A 113 -8.54 1.25 -21.38
CA SER A 113 -8.79 -0.01 -22.10
C SER A 113 -9.56 -1.01 -21.24
N ALA A 114 -10.29 -1.95 -21.87
CA ALA A 114 -11.02 -3.02 -21.18
C ALA A 114 -10.16 -3.76 -20.14
N ARG A 115 -8.89 -4.01 -20.48
CA ARG A 115 -7.92 -4.68 -19.59
C ARG A 115 -7.62 -3.88 -18.34
N THR A 116 -7.55 -2.55 -18.44
CA THR A 116 -7.30 -1.65 -17.31
C THR A 116 -8.49 -1.65 -16.37
N VAL A 117 -9.70 -1.51 -16.92
CA VAL A 117 -10.95 -1.54 -16.15
C VAL A 117 -11.12 -2.89 -15.46
N ARG A 118 -10.94 -3.99 -16.20
CA ARG A 118 -11.03 -5.36 -15.65
C ARG A 118 -10.04 -5.60 -14.52
N ARG A 119 -8.80 -5.08 -14.62
CA ARG A 119 -7.82 -5.18 -13.52
C ARG A 119 -8.25 -4.37 -12.30
N ALA A 120 -8.74 -3.15 -12.51
CA ALA A 120 -9.14 -2.26 -11.43
C ALA A 120 -10.38 -2.78 -10.69
N VAL A 121 -11.41 -3.22 -11.44
CA VAL A 121 -12.59 -3.88 -10.89
C VAL A 121 -12.23 -5.23 -10.28
N GLY A 122 -11.40 -6.04 -10.94
CA GLY A 122 -10.95 -7.32 -10.40
C GLY A 122 -10.17 -7.19 -9.07
N SER A 123 -9.49 -6.08 -8.83
CA SER A 123 -8.84 -5.82 -7.53
C SER A 123 -9.79 -5.42 -6.40
N LEU A 124 -10.98 -4.89 -6.72
CA LEU A 124 -12.03 -4.63 -5.74
C LEU A 124 -12.64 -5.95 -5.23
N TRP A 125 -12.92 -6.88 -6.15
CA TRP A 125 -13.62 -8.14 -5.87
C TRP A 125 -12.66 -9.32 -5.59
N GLY A 126 -11.35 -9.10 -5.71
CA GLY A 126 -10.28 -10.12 -5.61
C GLY A 126 -10.01 -10.71 -4.22
N VAL A 127 -10.90 -10.47 -3.24
CA VAL A 127 -10.96 -11.20 -1.96
C VAL A 127 -12.27 -12.00 -1.84
N SER A 128 -13.22 -11.84 -2.77
CA SER A 128 -14.47 -12.60 -2.83
C SER A 128 -14.92 -12.86 -4.27
N GLY A 129 -14.51 -14.00 -4.84
CA GLY A 129 -15.19 -14.60 -5.99
C GLY A 129 -14.68 -14.18 -7.37
N GLY A 130 -14.08 -15.14 -8.08
CA GLY A 130 -13.64 -14.96 -9.46
C GLY A 130 -14.81 -14.86 -10.43
N LEU A 131 -14.91 -13.73 -11.14
CA LEU A 131 -15.80 -13.56 -12.29
C LEU A 131 -14.98 -13.69 -13.59
N HIS A 132 -15.22 -14.79 -14.32
CA HIS A 132 -14.71 -15.00 -15.67
C HIS A 132 -15.63 -14.30 -16.67
N GLY A 133 -15.04 -13.45 -17.52
CA GLY A 133 -15.62 -13.06 -18.81
C GLY A 133 -16.88 -12.19 -18.76
N GLY A 134 -16.70 -10.89 -18.53
CA GLY A 134 -17.77 -9.89 -18.60
C GLY A 134 -18.30 -9.52 -17.22
N VAL A 135 -18.53 -8.22 -16.99
CA VAL A 135 -19.39 -7.79 -15.88
C VAL A 135 -20.79 -7.66 -16.42
N PHE A 136 -21.72 -8.17 -15.63
CA PHE A 136 -23.13 -8.34 -15.96
C PHE A 136 -23.83 -7.09 -16.45
#